data_AF-A0A536Y3F8-F1
#
_entry.id   AF-A0A536Y3F8-F1
#
_cell.length_a   1.000
_cell.length_b   1.000
_cell.length_c   1.000
_cell.angle_alpha   90.00
_cell.angle_beta   90.00
_cell.angle_gamma   90.00
#
_symmetry.space_group_name_H-M   'P 1'
#
loop_
_entity.id
_entity.type
_entity.pdbx_description
1 polymer ?
#
loop_
_entity_poly.entity_id
_entity_poly.type
_entity_poly.pdbx_seq_one_letter_code
_entity_poly.pdbx_strand_id
1 'polypeptide(L)'
;MRKFLIAAVSAAMLSSCSMNFPKTRAEFTGHPQIQKQTYMVPRNLDAVVASLDKQAKSCIISESVETRMGGGGLSTSRTRYDMTVRKTSAGRGELTYRQSSNDTIGQPEGGFFMFAADLEAQGAKSTKVTLYHGPLQSTLINAVKEWSKGNTDSCHGYGRKS
;
A
#
# COMPACT_ATOMS: atom_id res chain seq x y z
N MET A 1 -52.95 18.52 32.26
CA MET A 1 -52.51 17.16 31.89
C MET A 1 -51.79 17.24 30.55
N ARG A 2 -50.44 17.30 30.55
CA ARG A 2 -49.61 17.38 29.33
C ARG A 2 -49.29 15.95 28.88
N LYS A 3 -49.73 15.59 27.67
CA LYS A 3 -49.49 14.26 27.08
C LYS A 3 -48.48 14.37 25.93
N PHE A 4 -47.70 13.30 25.80
CA PHE A 4 -46.87 12.87 24.66
C PHE A 4 -45.55 13.61 24.40
N LEU A 5 -44.50 13.04 24.99
CA LEU A 5 -43.17 12.95 24.39
C LEU A 5 -42.75 11.48 24.41
N ILE A 6 -41.80 11.10 23.54
CA ILE A 6 -41.21 9.74 23.33
C ILE A 6 -41.94 8.98 22.21
N ALA A 7 -41.33 8.53 21.11
CA ALA A 7 -39.96 8.57 20.62
C ALA A 7 -39.97 8.42 19.10
N ALA A 8 -39.15 9.22 18.41
CA ALA A 8 -38.84 9.05 16.99
C ALA A 8 -37.32 9.01 16.84
N VAL A 9 -36.71 7.82 16.85
CA VAL A 9 -35.39 7.57 16.24
C VAL A 9 -35.32 6.10 15.81
N SER A 10 -35.90 5.79 14.65
CA SER A 10 -35.64 4.55 13.92
C SER A 10 -35.10 4.95 12.55
N ALA A 11 -33.92 5.54 12.52
CA ALA A 11 -33.20 5.83 11.29
C ALA A 11 -31.71 5.59 11.53
N ALA A 12 -31.06 5.00 10.53
CA ALA A 12 -29.65 4.64 10.45
C ALA A 12 -29.28 3.29 11.06
N MET A 13 -29.38 2.22 10.25
CA MET A 13 -28.27 1.31 9.95
C MET A 13 -28.55 0.58 8.61
N LEU A 14 -28.69 1.35 7.53
CA LEU A 14 -28.58 0.83 6.16
C LEU A 14 -27.36 1.45 5.47
N SER A 15 -26.22 1.50 6.16
CA SER A 15 -24.95 1.82 5.50
C SER A 15 -24.38 0.55 4.85
N SER A 16 -24.94 0.25 3.69
CA SER A 16 -24.34 -0.39 2.51
C SER A 16 -23.12 -1.30 2.72
N CYS A 17 -23.29 -2.58 2.41
CA CYS A 17 -22.22 -3.43 1.86
C CYS A 17 -21.82 -2.93 0.46
N SER A 18 -21.37 -1.69 0.32
CA SER A 18 -20.56 -1.31 -0.83
C SER A 18 -19.14 -1.75 -0.51
N MET A 19 -18.54 -2.57 -1.37
CA MET A 19 -17.11 -2.87 -1.30
C MET A 19 -16.35 -1.58 -1.62
N ASN A 20 -16.25 -0.69 -0.63
CA ASN A 20 -15.53 0.57 -0.74
C ASN A 20 -14.04 0.29 -0.56
N PHE A 21 -13.38 -0.06 -1.67
CA PHE A 21 -11.94 -0.11 -1.69
C PHE A 21 -11.36 1.30 -1.48
N PRO A 22 -10.34 1.46 -0.63
CA PRO A 22 -9.67 2.74 -0.46
C PRO A 22 -9.16 3.30 -1.79
N LYS A 23 -9.63 4.49 -2.16
CA LYS A 23 -9.26 5.22 -3.38
C LYS A 23 -8.08 6.14 -3.14
N THR A 24 -7.94 6.63 -1.92
CA THR A 24 -6.84 7.52 -1.54
C THR A 24 -5.90 6.85 -0.54
N ARG A 25 -4.68 7.38 -0.44
CA ARG A 25 -3.72 6.93 0.58
C ARG A 25 -4.27 7.13 1.99
N ALA A 26 -4.93 8.26 2.26
CA ALA A 26 -5.49 8.57 3.57
C ALA A 26 -6.56 7.54 3.97
N GLU A 27 -7.46 7.23 3.04
CA GLU A 27 -8.46 6.16 3.22
C GLU A 27 -7.78 4.82 3.49
N PHE A 28 -6.73 4.47 2.74
CA PHE A 28 -6.02 3.20 2.91
C PHE A 28 -5.38 3.10 4.29
N THR A 29 -4.60 4.11 4.71
CA THR A 29 -3.90 4.10 5.99
C THR A 29 -4.85 4.19 7.20
N GLY A 30 -6.07 4.72 6.99
CA GLY A 30 -7.11 4.80 8.02
C GLY A 30 -8.12 3.65 8.00
N HIS A 31 -8.01 2.71 7.05
CA HIS A 31 -9.01 1.66 6.87
C HIS A 31 -8.91 0.60 7.99
N PRO A 32 -10.03 0.17 8.62
CA PRO A 32 -9.98 -0.73 9.78
C PRO A 32 -9.33 -2.11 9.53
N GLN A 33 -9.36 -2.57 8.28
CA GLN A 33 -8.76 -3.87 7.90
C GLN A 33 -7.27 -3.78 7.56
N ILE A 34 -6.69 -2.58 7.54
CA ILE A 34 -5.28 -2.38 7.22
C ILE A 34 -4.44 -2.48 8.48
N GLN A 35 -3.43 -3.34 8.42
CA GLN A 35 -2.52 -3.59 9.52
C GLN A 35 -1.43 -2.53 9.55
N LYS A 36 -1.02 -2.15 10.77
CA LYS A 36 0.01 -1.15 11.01
C LYS A 36 1.21 -1.79 11.72
N GLN A 37 2.41 -1.59 11.19
CA GLN A 37 3.66 -2.02 11.82
C GLN A 37 4.67 -0.89 11.86
N THR A 38 5.22 -0.57 13.03
CA THR A 38 6.23 0.47 13.17
C THR A 38 7.56 -0.11 13.62
N TYR A 39 8.65 0.39 13.05
CA TYR A 39 10.02 0.06 13.48
C TYR A 39 10.96 1.26 13.28
N MET A 40 12.11 1.20 13.93
CA MET A 40 13.16 2.21 13.86
C MET A 40 14.29 1.74 12.96
N VAL A 41 14.82 2.65 12.15
CA VAL A 41 15.99 2.42 11.30
C VAL A 41 17.09 3.39 11.73
N PRO A 42 18.32 2.92 12.04
CA PRO A 42 19.44 3.76 12.46
C PRO A 42 20.11 4.46 11.26
N ARG A 43 19.30 5.13 10.43
CA ARG A 43 19.73 5.89 9.26
C ARG A 43 18.90 7.17 9.17
N ASN A 44 19.48 8.22 8.61
CA ASN A 44 18.75 9.45 8.35
C ASN A 44 17.69 9.25 7.24
N LEU A 45 16.70 10.13 7.21
CA LEU A 45 15.55 10.02 6.32
C LEU A 45 15.96 9.99 4.85
N ASP A 46 16.91 10.84 4.44
CA ASP A 46 17.37 10.93 3.05
C ASP A 46 17.97 9.61 2.57
N ALA A 47 18.81 8.97 3.40
CA ALA A 47 19.42 7.68 3.09
C ALA A 47 18.37 6.56 2.98
N VAL A 48 17.36 6.56 3.86
CA VAL A 48 16.25 5.60 3.82
C VAL A 48 15.43 5.78 2.55
N VAL A 49 15.02 7.01 2.24
CA VAL A 49 14.24 7.35 1.03
C VAL A 49 15.01 6.97 -0.23
N ALA A 50 16.29 7.32 -0.33
CA ALA A 50 17.11 6.99 -1.49
C ALA A 50 17.27 5.48 -1.69
N SER A 51 17.42 4.72 -0.60
CA SER A 51 17.54 3.25 -0.68
C SER A 51 16.23 2.62 -1.15
N LEU A 52 15.10 3.08 -0.60
CA LEU A 52 13.76 2.61 -1.00
C LEU A 52 13.43 2.98 -2.45
N ASP A 53 13.70 4.21 -2.88
CA ASP A 53 13.45 4.65 -4.26
C ASP A 53 14.29 3.85 -5.28
N LYS A 54 15.59 3.66 -4.99
CA LYS A 54 16.46 2.83 -5.82
C LYS A 54 15.91 1.42 -5.99
N GLN A 55 15.49 0.79 -4.88
CA GLN A 55 14.99 -0.57 -4.89
C GLN A 55 13.60 -0.68 -5.52
N ALA A 56 12.72 0.29 -5.29
CA ALA A 56 11.43 0.37 -5.97
C ALA A 56 11.62 0.35 -7.50
N LYS A 57 12.59 1.11 -8.02
CA LYS A 57 12.89 1.15 -9.46
C LYS A 57 13.54 -0.12 -10.00
N SER A 58 14.40 -0.78 -9.22
CA SER A 58 15.13 -1.97 -9.70
C SER A 58 14.38 -3.28 -9.51
N CYS A 59 13.52 -3.38 -8.49
CA CYS A 59 12.92 -4.63 -8.05
C CYS A 59 11.42 -4.74 -8.33
N ILE A 60 10.73 -3.64 -8.60
CA ILE A 60 9.29 -3.72 -8.92
C ILE A 60 9.17 -3.91 -10.42
N ILE A 61 8.66 -5.08 -10.83
CA ILE A 61 8.28 -5.32 -12.21
C ILE A 61 7.07 -4.43 -12.49
N SER A 62 7.17 -3.49 -13.42
CA SER A 62 6.10 -2.53 -13.69
C SER A 62 4.82 -3.17 -14.22
N GLU A 63 4.94 -4.33 -14.89
CA GLU A 63 3.81 -5.02 -15.52
C GLU A 63 4.05 -6.53 -15.61
N SER A 64 2.99 -7.30 -15.38
CA SER A 64 2.91 -8.73 -15.68
C SER A 64 1.76 -8.98 -16.66
N VAL A 65 1.97 -9.91 -17.58
CA VAL A 65 0.96 -10.35 -18.53
C VAL A 65 0.81 -11.85 -18.35
N GLU A 66 -0.42 -12.29 -18.12
CA GLU A 66 -0.77 -13.69 -17.96
C GLU A 66 -1.85 -14.07 -18.96
N THR A 67 -1.56 -15.08 -19.77
CA THR A 67 -2.52 -15.63 -20.73
C THR A 67 -2.99 -16.99 -20.23
N ARG A 68 -4.29 -17.12 -19.96
CA ARG A 68 -4.92 -18.36 -19.52
C ARG A 68 -5.87 -18.88 -20.59
N MET A 69 -5.86 -20.19 -20.80
CA MET A 69 -6.82 -20.89 -21.65
C MET A 69 -7.89 -21.54 -20.77
N GLY A 70 -9.17 -21.28 -21.06
CA GLY A 70 -10.28 -21.84 -20.30
C GLY A 70 -11.60 -21.77 -21.06
N GLY A 71 -12.44 -22.79 -20.94
CA GLY A 71 -13.79 -22.80 -21.52
C GLY A 71 -13.86 -22.61 -23.04
N GLY A 72 -12.83 -23.01 -23.79
CA GLY A 72 -12.76 -22.86 -25.25
C GLY A 72 -12.22 -21.52 -25.75
N GLY A 73 -11.77 -20.63 -24.86
CA GLY A 73 -11.21 -19.32 -25.20
C GLY A 73 -9.86 -19.03 -24.55
N LEU A 74 -9.19 -18.00 -25.08
CA LEU A 74 -7.95 -17.44 -24.55
C LEU A 74 -8.28 -16.12 -23.85
N SER A 75 -7.92 -15.99 -22.57
CA SER A 75 -8.02 -14.73 -21.81
C SER A 75 -6.62 -14.22 -21.49
N THR A 76 -6.39 -12.92 -21.68
CA THR A 76 -5.13 -12.27 -21.32
C THR A 76 -5.39 -11.21 -20.25
N SER A 77 -4.84 -11.45 -19.07
CA SER A 77 -4.80 -10.51 -17.96
C SER A 77 -3.48 -9.75 -17.97
N ARG A 78 -3.55 -8.46 -17.65
CA ARG A 78 -2.41 -7.56 -17.55
C ARG A 78 -2.50 -6.82 -16.22
N THR A 79 -1.59 -7.14 -15.33
CA THR A 79 -1.48 -6.48 -14.03
C THR A 79 -0.30 -5.51 -14.04
N ARG A 80 -0.55 -4.23 -13.71
CA ARG A 80 0.48 -3.22 -13.52
C ARG A 80 0.72 -2.98 -12.04
N TYR A 81 1.98 -2.73 -11.72
CA TYR A 81 2.46 -2.53 -10.37
C TYR A 81 3.22 -1.21 -10.32
N ASP A 82 2.85 -0.33 -9.40
CA ASP A 82 3.44 0.99 -9.27
C ASP A 82 3.87 1.21 -7.82
N MET A 83 5.18 1.36 -7.61
CA MET A 83 5.74 1.73 -6.32
C MET A 83 6.40 3.10 -6.42
N THR A 84 5.90 4.04 -5.63
CA THR A 84 6.44 5.39 -5.57
C THR A 84 7.04 5.67 -4.20
N VAL A 85 8.19 6.32 -4.19
CA VAL A 85 8.88 6.76 -2.97
C VAL A 85 9.23 8.23 -3.13
N ARG A 86 8.87 9.06 -2.14
CA ARG A 86 9.19 10.49 -2.19
C ARG A 86 9.30 11.10 -0.81
N LYS A 87 10.06 12.20 -0.72
CA LYS A 87 9.95 13.11 0.43
C LYS A 87 8.73 14.00 0.27
N THR A 88 8.01 14.19 1.36
CA THR A 88 6.88 15.12 1.45
C THR A 88 7.25 16.39 2.21
N SER A 89 8.31 16.34 3.03
CA SER A 89 8.94 17.51 3.66
C SER A 89 10.39 17.20 4.07
N ALA A 90 11.04 18.12 4.77
CA ALA A 90 12.38 17.90 5.33
C ALA A 90 12.44 16.76 6.35
N GLY A 91 11.34 16.52 7.08
CA GLY A 91 11.27 15.51 8.15
C GLY A 91 10.34 14.33 7.83
N ARG A 92 9.75 14.30 6.63
CA ARG A 92 8.78 13.27 6.23
C ARG A 92 9.00 12.77 4.81
N GLY A 93 8.79 11.48 4.63
CA GLY A 93 8.68 10.83 3.34
C GLY A 93 7.57 9.79 3.37
N GLU A 94 7.24 9.28 2.19
CA GLU A 94 6.24 8.25 2.03
C GLU A 94 6.63 7.28 0.93
N LEU A 95 6.12 6.06 1.07
CA LEU A 95 6.11 5.04 0.04
C LEU A 95 4.66 4.64 -0.22
N THR A 96 4.29 4.46 -1.48
CA THR A 96 3.03 3.80 -1.84
C THR A 96 3.28 2.71 -2.86
N TYR A 97 2.48 1.65 -2.79
CA TYR A 97 2.52 0.55 -3.74
C TYR A 97 1.09 0.23 -4.15
N ARG A 98 0.83 0.34 -5.45
CA ARG A 98 -0.48 0.17 -6.08
C ARG A 98 -0.43 -0.95 -7.10
N GLN A 99 -1.54 -1.65 -7.23
CA GLN A 99 -1.74 -2.69 -8.23
C GLN A 99 -3.00 -2.38 -9.02
N SER A 100 -2.90 -2.47 -10.34
CA SER A 100 -4.04 -2.37 -11.26
C SER A 100 -4.08 -3.54 -12.21
N SER A 101 -5.27 -3.97 -12.62
CA SER A 101 -5.46 -5.01 -13.62
C SER A 101 -6.52 -4.61 -14.64
N ASN A 102 -6.32 -5.00 -15.90
CA ASN A 102 -7.25 -4.70 -16.99
C ASN A 102 -8.58 -5.48 -16.90
N ASP A 103 -8.60 -6.56 -16.14
CA ASP A 103 -9.76 -7.45 -15.97
C ASP A 103 -10.59 -7.14 -14.71
N THR A 104 -10.16 -6.18 -13.89
CA THR A 104 -10.79 -5.88 -12.61
C THR A 104 -11.78 -4.72 -12.72
N ILE A 105 -13.06 -5.03 -12.59
CA ILE A 105 -14.17 -4.05 -12.64
C ILE A 105 -14.19 -3.23 -11.35
N GLY A 106 -14.42 -1.92 -11.46
CA GLY A 106 -14.62 -1.02 -10.31
C GLY A 106 -13.33 -0.60 -9.60
N GLN A 107 -12.18 -0.86 -10.21
CA GLN A 107 -10.89 -0.44 -9.68
C GLN A 107 -10.75 1.10 -9.65
N PRO A 108 -10.17 1.68 -8.59
CA PRO A 108 -9.79 3.10 -8.58
C PRO A 108 -8.78 3.45 -9.69
N GLU A 109 -8.78 4.72 -10.10
CA GLU A 109 -7.78 5.25 -11.03
C GLU A 109 -6.36 5.03 -10.46
N GLY A 110 -5.49 4.38 -11.24
CA GLY A 110 -4.13 4.01 -10.82
C GLY A 110 -4.02 2.78 -9.93
N GLY A 111 -5.12 2.06 -9.67
CA GLY A 111 -5.08 0.77 -8.96
C GLY A 111 -5.46 0.82 -7.49
N PHE A 112 -5.61 -0.36 -6.90
CA PHE A 112 -5.80 -0.52 -5.46
C PHE A 112 -4.49 -0.24 -4.73
N PHE A 113 -4.59 0.41 -3.57
CA PHE A 113 -3.49 0.45 -2.63
C PHE A 113 -3.28 -0.95 -2.03
N MET A 114 -2.07 -1.46 -2.19
CA MET A 114 -1.68 -2.76 -1.65
C MET A 114 -0.78 -2.59 -0.42
N PHE A 115 0.02 -1.51 -0.41
CA PHE A 115 0.94 -1.20 0.68
C PHE A 115 1.25 0.31 0.70
N ALA A 116 1.51 0.85 1.89
CA ALA A 116 2.03 2.19 2.07
C ALA A 116 3.01 2.23 3.25
N ALA A 117 3.88 3.24 3.27
CA ALA A 117 4.69 3.54 4.44
C ALA A 117 4.77 5.05 4.69
N ASP A 118 4.76 5.43 5.97
CA ASP A 118 5.22 6.73 6.43
C ASP A 118 6.68 6.62 6.90
N LEU A 119 7.50 7.59 6.51
CA LEU A 119 8.90 7.73 6.91
C LEU A 119 9.03 9.04 7.67
N GLU A 120 9.41 8.99 8.93
CA GLU A 120 9.52 10.17 9.80
C GLU A 120 10.92 10.25 10.39
N ALA A 121 11.61 11.37 10.18
CA ALA A 121 12.91 11.60 10.82
C ALA A 121 12.74 11.64 12.34
N GLN A 122 13.63 10.95 13.07
CA GLN A 122 13.73 10.94 14.52
C GLN A 122 15.12 11.43 14.94
N GLY A 123 15.45 12.66 14.51
CA GLY A 123 16.79 13.23 14.63
C GLY A 123 17.71 12.92 13.44
N ALA A 124 18.98 13.27 13.56
CA ALA A 124 19.92 13.29 12.43
C ALA A 124 20.37 11.90 11.93
N LYS A 125 20.13 10.83 12.69
CA LYS A 125 20.65 9.48 12.39
C LYS A 125 19.60 8.37 12.56
N SER A 126 18.33 8.72 12.65
CA SER A 126 17.27 7.76 12.91
C SER A 126 16.00 8.12 12.16
N THR A 127 15.31 7.10 11.66
CA THR A 127 14.05 7.23 10.94
C THR A 127 13.06 6.21 11.48
N LYS A 128 11.87 6.69 11.87
CA LYS A 128 10.74 5.84 12.19
C LYS A 128 10.03 5.48 10.89
N VAL A 129 9.80 4.20 10.68
CA VAL A 129 9.09 3.68 9.52
C VAL A 129 7.80 3.03 10.00
N THR A 130 6.67 3.48 9.47
CA THR A 130 5.36 2.92 9.75
C THR A 130 4.78 2.34 8.48
N LEU A 131 4.58 1.02 8.46
CA LEU A 131 4.03 0.28 7.33
C LEU A 131 2.52 0.10 7.50
N TYR A 132 1.81 0.20 6.39
CA TYR A 132 0.38 -0.05 6.25
C TYR A 132 0.18 -1.11 5.17
N HIS A 133 -0.46 -2.23 5.51
CA HIS A 133 -0.60 -3.35 4.58
C HIS A 133 -1.83 -4.21 4.85
N GLY A 134 -2.28 -4.92 3.81
CA GLY A 134 -3.26 -6.00 3.97
C GLY A 134 -2.63 -7.29 4.52
N PRO A 135 -3.45 -8.30 4.87
CA PRO A 135 -2.96 -9.66 5.07
C PRO A 135 -2.34 -10.14 3.74
N LEU A 136 -1.27 -10.92 3.76
CA LEU A 136 -0.55 -11.43 2.57
C LEU A 136 0.51 -10.51 1.92
N GLN A 137 1.07 -9.54 2.65
CA GLN A 137 2.18 -8.70 2.15
C GLN A 137 3.54 -9.00 2.81
N SER A 138 3.74 -10.18 3.39
CA SER A 138 4.95 -10.53 4.17
C SER A 138 6.26 -10.34 3.40
N THR A 139 6.31 -10.77 2.13
CA THR A 139 7.49 -10.60 1.27
C THR A 139 7.83 -9.13 1.07
N LEU A 140 6.83 -8.29 0.74
CA LEU A 140 7.04 -6.86 0.53
C LEU A 140 7.42 -6.14 1.82
N ILE A 141 6.80 -6.51 2.95
CA ILE A 141 7.15 -5.99 4.28
C ILE A 141 8.63 -6.24 4.58
N ASN A 142 9.09 -7.47 4.36
CA ASN A 142 10.48 -7.84 4.61
C ASN A 142 11.44 -7.12 3.66
N ALA A 143 11.09 -7.03 2.37
CA ALA A 143 11.88 -6.28 1.40
C ALA A 143 12.03 -4.81 1.81
N VAL A 144 10.94 -4.11 2.15
CA VAL A 144 10.97 -2.72 2.60
C VAL A 144 11.76 -2.55 3.90
N LYS A 145 11.66 -3.51 4.84
CA LYS A 145 12.48 -3.53 6.07
C LYS A 145 13.98 -3.64 5.77
N GLU A 146 14.37 -4.49 4.84
CA GLU A 146 15.79 -4.65 4.49
C GLU A 146 16.32 -3.48 3.65
N TRP A 147 15.55 -3.03 2.66
CA TRP A 147 15.91 -1.88 1.83
C TRP A 147 16.03 -0.59 2.66
N SER A 148 15.16 -0.37 3.65
CA SER A 148 15.27 0.79 4.54
C SER A 148 16.54 0.75 5.40
N LYS A 149 17.00 -0.43 5.82
CA LYS A 149 18.30 -0.61 6.50
C LYS A 149 19.49 -0.43 5.58
N GLY A 150 19.28 -0.36 4.26
CA GLY A 150 20.33 -0.17 3.25
C GLY A 150 20.83 -1.47 2.64
N ASN A 151 20.23 -2.59 2.99
CA ASN A 151 20.52 -3.88 2.37
C ASN A 151 19.86 -3.86 0.98
N THR A 152 20.68 -3.60 -0.05
CA THR A 152 20.22 -3.32 -1.41
C THR A 152 20.69 -4.36 -2.43
N ASP A 153 21.32 -5.44 -1.95
CA ASP A 153 21.97 -6.46 -2.77
C ASP A 153 20.98 -7.46 -3.38
N SER A 154 19.70 -7.44 -2.97
CA SER A 154 18.67 -8.31 -3.52
C SER A 154 17.29 -7.67 -3.47
N CYS A 155 16.38 -8.18 -4.32
CA CYS A 155 14.97 -7.82 -4.25
C CYS A 155 14.19 -8.58 -3.17
N HIS A 156 14.88 -9.37 -2.32
CA HIS A 156 14.29 -10.10 -1.19
C HIS A 156 13.03 -10.91 -1.53
N GLY A 157 13.05 -11.58 -2.68
CA GLY A 157 11.93 -12.39 -3.17
C GLY A 157 10.85 -11.63 -3.93
N TYR A 158 10.97 -10.31 -4.06
CA TYR A 158 10.10 -9.47 -4.87
C TYR A 158 10.64 -9.35 -6.30
N GLY A 159 9.76 -9.36 -7.31
CA GLY A 159 10.13 -9.05 -8.70
C GLY A 159 11.17 -9.97 -9.37
N ARG A 160 11.30 -11.23 -8.95
CA ARG A 160 12.00 -12.21 -9.78
C ARG A 160 11.28 -12.29 -11.12
N LYS A 161 11.95 -11.82 -12.18
CA LYS A 161 11.68 -12.34 -13.52
C LYS A 161 11.95 -13.84 -13.45
N SER A 162 10.91 -14.63 -13.67
CA SER A 162 11.09 -16.04 -14.06
C SER A 162 11.66 -16.08 -15.48
#